data_AF-A0A814NDS3-F1
#
_entry.id   AF-A0A814NDS3-F1
#
_cell.length_a   1.000
_cell.length_b   1.000
_cell.length_c   1.000
_cell.angle_alpha   90.00
_cell.angle_beta   90.00
_cell.angle_gamma   90.00
#
_symmetry.space_group_name_H-M   'P 1'
#
loop_
_entity.id
_entity.type
_entity.pdbx_description
1 polymer ?
#
loop_
_entity_poly.entity_id
_entity_poly.type
_entity_poly.pdbx_seq_one_letter_code
_entity_poly.pdbx_strand_id
1 'polypeptide(L)'
;MTVLSTGNTKTVENFLTEQNRGANPLTNSSRTVLLMDATDSMSSLLSAAKETVCIMFERASAVLEGKGLSGDAFQMQFAVYRNYNSKENKLLEVSPWNTKANNLRAFMNTISPEGGWSNEATEIGLWHAIKESELQDSVSQVILIVDAPANTQEEVNVKRADLVEHIGRTLDLISQPTIQVSCKS
;
A
#
# COMPACT_ATOMS: atom_id res chain seq x y z
N MET A 1 -27.15 34.76 8.01
CA MET A 1 -26.73 33.96 6.84
C MET A 1 -27.33 34.64 5.60
N THR A 2 -26.64 35.65 5.06
CA THR A 2 -27.19 36.52 4.00
C THR A 2 -26.08 36.88 3.02
N VAL A 3 -25.46 35.87 2.40
CA VAL A 3 -24.42 36.05 1.37
C VAL A 3 -24.95 35.73 -0.03
N LEU A 4 -26.07 35.01 -0.12
CA LEU A 4 -26.62 34.53 -1.40
C LEU A 4 -27.44 35.59 -2.17
N SER A 5 -27.79 36.73 -1.56
CA SER A 5 -28.67 37.72 -2.21
C SER A 5 -27.95 38.83 -2.99
N THR A 6 -26.61 38.89 -2.97
CA THR A 6 -25.85 40.02 -3.54
C THR A 6 -25.00 39.69 -4.77
N GLY A 7 -25.09 38.46 -5.30
CA GLY A 7 -24.36 38.08 -6.52
C GLY A 7 -22.83 38.15 -6.39
N ASN A 8 -22.30 38.22 -5.16
CA ASN A 8 -20.87 38.36 -4.90
C ASN A 8 -20.18 36.99 -4.98
N THR A 9 -20.03 36.49 -6.21
CA THR A 9 -19.44 35.19 -6.54
C THR A 9 -18.07 35.00 -5.89
N LYS A 10 -17.28 36.07 -5.77
CA LYS A 10 -15.94 36.04 -5.16
C LYS A 10 -15.98 35.74 -3.67
N THR A 11 -16.99 36.25 -2.95
CA THR A 11 -17.19 35.93 -1.53
C THR A 11 -17.66 34.48 -1.35
N VAL A 12 -18.52 34.00 -2.23
CA VAL A 12 -18.97 32.59 -2.21
C VAL A 12 -17.81 31.65 -2.54
N GLU A 13 -16.98 31.98 -3.51
CA GLU A 13 -15.79 31.21 -3.89
C GLU A 13 -14.76 31.14 -2.75
N ASN A 14 -14.48 32.27 -2.09
CA ASN A 14 -13.60 32.30 -0.93
C ASN A 14 -14.17 31.50 0.24
N PHE A 15 -15.47 31.63 0.53
CA PHE A 15 -16.14 30.86 1.57
C PHE A 15 -16.11 29.36 1.26
N LEU A 16 -16.44 28.95 0.04
CA LEU A 16 -16.39 27.54 -0.37
C LEU A 16 -14.95 27.01 -0.36
N THR A 17 -13.96 27.83 -0.72
CA THR A 17 -12.54 27.46 -0.63
C THR A 17 -12.11 27.28 0.82
N GLU A 18 -12.56 28.13 1.75
CA GLU A 18 -12.26 28.02 3.17
C GLU A 18 -12.97 26.84 3.83
N GLN A 19 -14.25 26.61 3.51
CA GLN A 19 -15.03 25.52 4.10
C GLN A 19 -14.70 24.15 3.48
N ASN A 20 -14.22 24.11 2.24
CA ASN A 20 -13.72 22.90 1.58
C ASN A 20 -12.19 22.78 1.60
N ARG A 21 -11.48 23.64 2.34
CA ARG A 21 -10.11 23.30 2.75
C ARG A 21 -10.27 22.03 3.58
N GLY A 22 -9.86 20.90 3.00
CA GLY A 22 -9.69 19.66 3.76
C GLY A 22 -8.72 19.87 4.93
N ALA A 23 -8.24 18.80 5.55
CA ALA A 23 -7.19 18.90 6.57
C ALA A 23 -6.09 19.86 6.07
N ASN A 24 -5.73 20.86 6.90
CA ASN A 24 -4.63 21.78 6.63
C ASN A 24 -3.48 20.99 6.01
N PRO A 25 -2.80 21.48 4.96
CA PRO A 25 -1.63 20.79 4.44
C PRO A 25 -0.69 20.62 5.63
N LEU A 26 -0.63 19.38 6.12
CA LEU A 26 0.19 19.02 7.24
C LEU A 26 1.59 19.47 6.83
N THR A 27 2.33 20.03 7.78
CA THR A 27 3.77 20.28 7.67
C THR A 27 4.59 19.01 7.39
N ASN A 28 3.93 17.89 7.14
CA ASN A 28 4.46 16.54 7.04
C ASN A 28 4.17 16.03 5.62
N SER A 29 5.16 15.36 5.03
CA SER A 29 5.02 14.66 3.76
C SER A 29 3.84 13.67 3.80
N SER A 30 2.99 13.68 2.78
CA SER A 30 1.96 12.65 2.61
C SER A 30 2.61 11.34 2.20
N ARG A 31 2.46 10.31 3.04
CA ARG A 31 3.05 8.99 2.82
C ARG A 31 1.98 7.96 2.50
N THR A 32 2.06 7.36 1.31
CA THR A 32 1.14 6.33 0.85
C THR A 32 1.85 4.99 0.73
N VAL A 33 1.34 3.96 1.42
CA VAL A 33 1.76 2.57 1.19
C VAL A 33 0.74 1.90 0.30
N LEU A 34 1.20 1.30 -0.80
CA LEU A 34 0.40 0.45 -1.66
C LEU A 34 0.75 -1.01 -1.41
N LEU A 35 -0.24 -1.77 -0.97
CA LEU A 35 -0.19 -3.20 -0.71
C LEU A 35 -0.85 -3.92 -1.88
N MET A 36 -0.10 -4.78 -2.54
CA MET A 36 -0.56 -5.46 -3.75
C MET A 36 -0.34 -6.96 -3.61
N ASP A 37 -1.39 -7.74 -3.84
CA ASP A 37 -1.22 -9.17 -4.03
C ASP A 37 -0.46 -9.48 -5.34
N ALA A 38 0.49 -10.40 -5.28
CA ALA A 38 1.33 -10.81 -6.39
C ALA A 38 1.27 -12.32 -6.65
N THR A 39 0.11 -12.96 -6.46
CA THR A 39 -0.12 -14.34 -6.90
C THR A 39 -0.36 -14.42 -8.41
N ASP A 40 -0.38 -15.64 -8.95
CA ASP A 40 -0.52 -15.90 -10.39
C ASP A 40 -1.88 -15.43 -10.95
N SER A 41 -2.97 -15.48 -10.15
CA SER A 41 -4.28 -14.97 -10.56
C SER A 41 -4.26 -13.46 -10.82
N MET A 42 -3.42 -12.75 -10.07
CA MET A 42 -3.24 -11.30 -10.20
C MET A 42 -2.36 -10.89 -11.37
N SER A 43 -1.78 -11.79 -12.17
CA SER A 43 -0.81 -11.44 -13.23
C SER A 43 -1.22 -10.27 -14.15
N SER A 44 -2.44 -10.30 -14.68
CA SER A 44 -2.98 -9.24 -15.53
C SER A 44 -3.25 -7.94 -14.76
N LEU A 45 -3.84 -8.05 -13.57
CA LEU A 45 -4.15 -6.91 -12.70
C LEU A 45 -2.88 -6.26 -12.16
N LEU A 46 -1.84 -7.04 -11.85
CA LEU A 46 -0.53 -6.58 -11.42
C LEU A 46 0.13 -5.74 -12.49
N SER A 47 0.08 -6.16 -13.77
CA SER A 47 0.61 -5.34 -14.86
C SER A 47 -0.14 -4.01 -15.00
N ALA A 48 -1.48 -4.06 -14.92
CA ALA A 48 -2.31 -2.85 -15.01
C ALA A 48 -2.12 -1.91 -13.81
N ALA A 49 -2.01 -2.47 -12.60
CA ALA A 49 -1.80 -1.74 -11.37
C ALA A 49 -0.44 -1.02 -11.38
N LYS A 50 0.64 -1.69 -11.78
CA LYS A 50 1.97 -1.07 -11.90
C LYS A 50 1.96 0.17 -12.79
N GLU A 51 1.34 0.08 -13.96
CA GLU A 51 1.25 1.22 -14.88
C GLU A 51 0.36 2.34 -14.31
N THR A 52 -0.80 1.98 -13.74
CA THR A 52 -1.72 2.94 -13.14
C THR A 52 -1.08 3.69 -11.97
N VAL A 53 -0.30 3.00 -11.14
CA VAL A 53 0.42 3.58 -10.00
C VAL A 53 1.50 4.54 -10.46
N CYS A 54 2.25 4.20 -11.51
CA CYS A 54 3.20 5.15 -12.10
C CYS A 54 2.50 6.41 -12.61
N ILE A 55 1.42 6.28 -13.38
CA ILE A 55 0.64 7.42 -13.89
C ILE A 55 0.08 8.26 -12.75
N MET A 56 -0.47 7.62 -11.72
CA MET A 56 -1.02 8.30 -10.55
C MET A 56 0.08 9.10 -9.83
N PHE A 57 1.25 8.49 -9.61
CA PHE A 57 2.37 9.14 -8.95
C PHE A 57 2.88 10.32 -9.78
N GLU A 58 3.13 10.14 -11.08
CA GLU A 58 3.56 11.22 -11.98
C GLU A 58 2.59 12.40 -11.98
N ARG A 59 1.27 12.12 -12.03
CA ARG A 59 0.23 13.16 -11.95
C ARG A 59 0.18 13.86 -10.61
N ALA A 60 0.29 13.11 -9.51
CA ALA A 60 0.31 13.67 -8.16
C ALA A 60 1.52 14.61 -7.98
N SER A 61 2.72 14.16 -8.37
CA SER A 61 3.94 14.96 -8.33
C SER A 61 3.79 16.24 -9.16
N ALA A 62 3.31 16.16 -10.40
CA ALA A 62 3.12 17.33 -11.26
C ALA A 62 2.14 18.37 -10.66
N VAL A 63 1.06 17.92 -10.01
CA VAL A 63 0.11 18.81 -9.33
C VAL A 63 0.75 19.50 -8.12
N LEU A 64 1.58 18.79 -7.36
CA LEU A 64 2.27 19.34 -6.18
C LEU A 64 3.33 20.36 -6.59
N GLU A 65 4.12 20.04 -7.63
CA GLU A 65 5.10 20.96 -8.22
C GLU A 65 4.42 22.22 -8.77
N GLY A 66 3.29 22.09 -9.47
CA GLY A 66 2.51 23.23 -9.96
C GLY A 66 1.95 24.15 -8.85
N LYS A 67 1.87 23.65 -7.62
CA LYS A 67 1.49 24.41 -6.42
C LYS A 67 2.69 24.95 -5.63
N GLY A 68 3.92 24.72 -6.10
CA GLY A 68 5.14 25.15 -5.43
C GLY A 68 5.48 24.34 -4.17
N LEU A 69 4.94 23.13 -4.02
CA LEU A 69 5.28 22.23 -2.91
C LEU A 69 6.58 21.49 -3.21
N SER A 70 7.30 21.10 -2.16
CA SER A 70 8.52 20.29 -2.28
C SER A 70 8.21 18.95 -2.95
N GLY A 71 9.16 18.42 -3.73
CA GLY A 71 9.08 17.05 -4.27
C GLY A 71 8.97 15.97 -3.18
N ASP A 72 9.38 16.29 -1.95
CA ASP A 72 9.27 15.39 -0.80
C ASP A 72 7.90 15.46 -0.10
N ALA A 73 7.00 16.34 -0.54
CA ALA A 73 5.67 16.50 0.02
C ALA A 73 4.77 15.27 -0.20
N PHE A 74 5.12 14.40 -1.13
CA PHE A 74 4.43 13.15 -1.40
C PHE A 74 5.43 12.02 -1.61
N GLN A 75 5.26 10.94 -0.85
CA GLN A 75 6.10 9.77 -0.91
C GLN A 75 5.24 8.52 -1.02
N MET A 76 5.74 7.57 -1.80
CA MET A 76 5.05 6.31 -2.04
C MET A 76 5.98 5.13 -1.79
N GLN A 77 5.41 4.11 -1.16
CA GLN A 77 6.02 2.79 -1.03
C GLN A 77 5.10 1.77 -1.69
N PHE A 78 5.66 0.89 -2.51
CA PHE A 78 5.00 -0.28 -3.07
C PHE A 78 5.50 -1.52 -2.34
N ALA A 79 4.58 -2.27 -1.74
CA ALA A 79 4.83 -3.54 -1.08
C ALA A 79 3.98 -4.62 -1.74
N VAL A 80 4.62 -5.72 -2.11
CA VAL A 80 3.95 -6.89 -2.66
C VAL A 80 4.09 -8.05 -1.71
N TYR A 81 2.98 -8.70 -1.42
CA TYR A 81 2.97 -9.93 -0.64
C TYR A 81 2.49 -11.08 -1.51
N ARG A 82 2.85 -12.29 -1.07
CA ARG A 82 2.39 -13.54 -1.66
C ARG A 82 1.92 -14.46 -0.55
N ASN A 83 1.53 -15.68 -0.90
CA ASN A 83 1.00 -16.63 0.07
C ASN A 83 2.11 -17.41 0.81
N TYR A 84 1.77 -18.05 1.93
CA TYR A 84 2.72 -18.74 2.82
C TYR A 84 3.46 -19.94 2.21
N ASN A 85 3.03 -20.41 1.04
CA ASN A 85 3.75 -21.41 0.24
C ASN A 85 4.80 -20.79 -0.69
N SER A 86 5.06 -19.48 -0.58
CA SER A 86 6.15 -18.79 -1.29
C SER A 86 7.43 -18.84 -0.48
N LYS A 87 8.59 -18.74 -1.15
CA LYS A 87 9.89 -18.59 -0.46
C LYS A 87 9.87 -17.40 0.48
N GLU A 88 10.61 -17.48 1.59
CA GLU A 88 10.64 -16.44 2.63
C GLU A 88 10.96 -15.05 2.06
N ASN A 89 11.96 -14.96 1.17
CA ASN A 89 12.36 -13.72 0.52
C ASN A 89 11.36 -13.21 -0.55
N LYS A 90 10.29 -13.97 -0.81
CA LYS A 90 9.21 -13.65 -1.76
C LYS A 90 7.87 -13.47 -1.07
N LEU A 91 7.76 -13.82 0.21
CA LEU A 91 6.53 -13.62 0.99
C LEU A 91 6.15 -12.14 1.07
N LEU A 92 7.14 -11.26 1.22
CA LEU A 92 6.97 -9.81 1.22
C LEU A 92 8.19 -9.16 0.55
N GLU A 93 7.98 -8.42 -0.54
CA GLU A 93 9.00 -7.56 -1.16
C GLU A 93 8.53 -6.10 -1.08
N VAL A 94 9.40 -5.22 -0.58
CA VAL A 94 9.06 -3.82 -0.28
C VAL A 94 10.06 -2.89 -0.95
N SER A 95 9.56 -1.85 -1.60
CA SER A 95 10.40 -0.76 -2.10
C SER A 95 10.82 0.20 -0.98
N PRO A 96 11.90 0.97 -1.17
CA PRO A 96 12.13 2.17 -0.37
C PRO A 96 10.98 3.17 -0.52
N TRP A 97 10.86 4.10 0.42
CA TRP A 97 10.04 5.30 0.22
C TRP A 97 10.58 6.10 -0.96
N ASN A 98 9.73 6.35 -1.96
CA ASN A 98 10.10 7.05 -3.18
C ASN A 98 9.37 8.38 -3.29
N THR A 99 10.06 9.41 -3.77
CA THR A 99 9.51 10.72 -4.14
C THR A 99 9.39 10.89 -5.66
N LYS A 100 9.86 9.90 -6.43
CA LYS A 100 9.88 9.91 -7.89
C LYS A 100 9.33 8.60 -8.45
N ALA A 101 8.42 8.72 -9.43
CA ALA A 101 7.79 7.58 -10.06
C ALA A 101 8.77 6.62 -10.74
N ASN A 102 9.86 7.13 -11.34
CA ASN A 102 10.85 6.29 -12.04
C ASN A 102 11.54 5.27 -11.10
N ASN A 103 11.82 5.64 -9.86
CA ASN A 103 12.44 4.73 -8.90
C ASN A 103 11.44 3.63 -8.48
N LEU A 104 10.19 4.01 -8.26
CA LEU A 104 9.12 3.06 -7.96
C LEU A 104 8.87 2.11 -9.14
N ARG A 105 8.91 2.62 -10.38
CA ARG A 105 8.79 1.84 -11.62
C ARG A 105 9.92 0.82 -11.73
N ALA A 106 11.16 1.22 -11.44
CA ALA A 106 12.31 0.33 -11.46
C ALA A 106 12.12 -0.87 -10.52
N PHE A 107 11.64 -0.63 -9.29
CA PHE A 107 11.27 -1.70 -8.35
C PHE A 107 10.11 -2.56 -8.87
N MET A 108 9.01 -1.93 -9.32
CA MET A 108 7.84 -2.68 -9.81
C MET A 108 8.17 -3.59 -11.00
N ASN A 109 9.15 -3.22 -11.83
CA ASN A 109 9.61 -4.05 -12.94
C ASN A 109 10.37 -5.31 -12.49
N THR A 110 10.89 -5.37 -11.26
CA THR A 110 11.53 -6.60 -10.73
C THR A 110 10.52 -7.60 -10.17
N ILE A 111 9.27 -7.17 -9.97
CA ILE A 111 8.22 -8.03 -9.40
C ILE A 111 7.57 -8.86 -10.49
N SER A 112 7.52 -10.18 -10.30
CA SER A 112 6.71 -11.10 -11.09
C SER A 112 5.60 -11.70 -10.22
N PRO A 113 4.44 -12.02 -10.80
CA PRO A 113 3.45 -12.84 -10.11
C PRO A 113 4.06 -14.23 -9.87
N GLU A 114 3.81 -14.79 -8.68
CA GLU A 114 4.27 -16.14 -8.33
C GLU A 114 3.35 -16.77 -7.28
N GLY A 115 3.00 -18.04 -7.50
CA GLY A 115 2.32 -18.85 -6.50
C GLY A 115 0.84 -18.53 -6.36
N GLY A 116 0.29 -18.80 -5.17
CA GLY A 116 -1.14 -18.70 -4.90
C GLY A 116 -1.72 -20.04 -4.46
N TRP A 117 -2.75 -19.98 -3.60
CA TRP A 117 -3.46 -21.16 -3.11
C TRP A 117 -4.78 -20.76 -2.42
N SER A 118 -5.79 -20.35 -3.19
CA SER A 118 -7.04 -19.80 -2.64
C SER A 118 -6.77 -18.53 -1.82
N ASN A 119 -7.07 -18.52 -0.52
CA ASN A 119 -6.90 -17.33 0.34
C ASN A 119 -5.44 -16.89 0.42
N GLU A 120 -5.21 -15.61 0.65
CA GLU A 120 -3.90 -14.96 0.51
C GLU A 120 -3.40 -14.36 1.81
N ALA A 121 -2.10 -14.09 1.89
CA ALA A 121 -1.47 -13.57 3.11
C ALA A 121 -1.61 -12.04 3.21
N THR A 122 -2.81 -11.52 3.01
CA THR A 122 -3.14 -10.09 3.05
C THR A 122 -2.74 -9.43 4.37
N GLU A 123 -2.77 -10.18 5.46
CA GLU A 123 -2.30 -9.74 6.77
C GLU A 123 -0.81 -9.39 6.81
N ILE A 124 0.02 -9.98 5.94
CA ILE A 124 1.45 -9.64 5.85
C ILE A 124 1.63 -8.21 5.31
N GLY A 125 0.87 -7.84 4.28
CA GLY A 125 0.86 -6.47 3.76
C GLY A 125 0.37 -5.47 4.82
N LEU A 126 -0.73 -5.78 5.51
CA LEU A 126 -1.27 -4.91 6.55
C LEU A 126 -0.33 -4.78 7.76
N TRP A 127 0.32 -5.86 8.17
CA TRP A 127 1.33 -5.84 9.23
C TRP A 127 2.50 -4.92 8.88
N HIS A 128 2.97 -4.96 7.63
CA HIS A 128 4.00 -4.05 7.15
C HIS A 128 3.53 -2.59 7.23
N ALA A 129 2.33 -2.29 6.78
CA ALA A 129 1.77 -0.93 6.87
C ALA A 129 1.63 -0.44 8.32
N ILE A 130 1.24 -1.31 9.26
CA ILE A 130 1.19 -0.98 10.70
C ILE A 130 2.59 -0.64 11.21
N LYS A 131 3.60 -1.45 10.91
CA LYS A 131 4.99 -1.18 11.30
C LYS A 131 5.50 0.15 10.78
N GLU A 132 5.23 0.47 9.50
CA GLU A 132 5.60 1.75 8.92
C GLU A 132 4.83 2.92 9.58
N SER A 133 3.60 2.69 10.05
CA SER A 133 2.80 3.73 10.73
C SER A 133 3.32 4.10 12.13
N GLU A 134 4.07 3.20 12.77
CA GLU A 134 4.70 3.42 14.09
C GLU A 134 6.01 4.23 13.99
N LEU A 135 6.52 4.47 12.78
CA LEU A 135 7.71 5.28 12.56
C LEU A 135 7.42 6.77 12.74
N GLN A 136 8.49 7.55 12.97
CA GLN A 136 8.40 9.01 13.19
C GLN A 136 7.68 9.74 12.05
N ASP A 137 7.91 9.30 10.81
CA ASP A 137 7.24 9.78 9.62
C ASP A 137 6.14 8.78 9.22
N SER A 138 4.97 8.95 9.82
CA SER A 138 3.89 7.96 9.74
C SER A 138 3.23 7.87 8.37
N VAL A 139 2.68 6.69 8.08
CA VAL A 139 1.84 6.42 6.92
C VAL A 139 0.54 7.22 7.02
N SER A 140 0.23 8.00 5.98
CA SER A 140 -1.00 8.78 5.88
C SER A 140 -2.14 8.02 5.21
N GLN A 141 -1.79 7.11 4.29
CA GLN A 141 -2.75 6.36 3.48
C GLN A 141 -2.23 4.97 3.16
N VAL A 142 -3.13 3.98 3.19
CA VAL A 142 -2.89 2.63 2.71
C VAL A 142 -3.85 2.34 1.57
N ILE A 143 -3.33 1.85 0.44
CA ILE A 143 -4.12 1.35 -0.70
C ILE A 143 -3.89 -0.16 -0.75
N LEU A 144 -4.96 -0.95 -0.60
CA LEU A 144 -4.92 -2.41 -0.68
C LEU A 144 -5.56 -2.88 -1.99
N ILE A 145 -4.83 -3.67 -2.77
CA ILE A 145 -5.29 -4.25 -4.05
C ILE A 145 -5.21 -5.78 -3.96
N VAL A 146 -6.37 -6.42 -3.96
CA VAL A 146 -6.53 -7.88 -3.76
C VAL A 146 -7.71 -8.44 -4.56
N ASP A 147 -7.63 -9.71 -4.94
CA ASP A 147 -8.73 -10.48 -5.53
C ASP A 147 -9.24 -11.60 -4.63
N ALA A 148 -8.53 -11.98 -3.57
CA ALA A 148 -8.90 -13.03 -2.62
C ALA A 148 -8.90 -12.58 -1.14
N PRO A 149 -9.66 -13.27 -0.26
CA PRO A 149 -9.70 -12.97 1.17
C PRO A 149 -8.43 -13.44 1.90
N ALA A 150 -8.25 -12.98 3.14
CA ALA A 150 -7.14 -13.39 4.00
C ALA A 150 -7.24 -14.86 4.44
N ASN A 151 -6.09 -15.48 4.70
CA ASN A 151 -6.02 -16.84 5.23
C ASN A 151 -6.65 -16.98 6.63
N THR A 152 -7.28 -18.14 6.90
CA THR A 152 -7.55 -18.57 8.27
C THR A 152 -6.28 -19.08 8.95
N GLN A 153 -6.29 -19.19 10.28
CA GLN A 153 -5.13 -19.67 11.03
C GLN A 153 -4.71 -21.09 10.62
N GLU A 154 -5.68 -21.95 10.33
CA GLU A 154 -5.47 -23.31 9.87
C GLU A 154 -4.78 -23.32 8.49
N GLU A 155 -5.23 -22.48 7.57
CA GLU A 155 -4.63 -22.35 6.23
C GLU A 155 -3.18 -21.87 6.29
N VAL A 156 -2.88 -20.91 7.18
CA VAL A 156 -1.50 -20.46 7.42
C VAL A 156 -0.60 -21.63 7.84
N ASN A 157 -1.06 -22.45 8.79
CA ASN A 157 -0.27 -23.58 9.29
C ASN A 157 -0.03 -24.63 8.20
N VAL A 158 -1.08 -24.97 7.43
CA VAL A 158 -0.99 -25.96 6.34
C VAL A 158 -0.03 -25.50 5.25
N LYS A 159 -0.16 -24.25 4.79
CA LYS A 159 0.65 -23.72 3.68
C LYS A 159 2.12 -23.54 4.05
N ARG A 160 2.42 -23.17 5.31
CA ARG A 160 3.80 -23.13 5.82
C ARG A 160 4.43 -24.52 5.89
N ALA A 161 3.67 -25.53 6.30
CA ALA A 161 4.17 -26.91 6.37
C ALA A 161 4.52 -27.47 4.99
N ASP A 162 3.70 -27.19 3.98
CA ASP A 162 3.94 -27.59 2.59
C ASP A 162 5.27 -27.02 2.04
N LEU A 163 5.55 -25.74 2.30
CA LEU A 163 6.82 -25.11 1.92
C LEU A 163 8.04 -25.81 2.56
N VAL A 164 7.94 -26.16 3.84
CA VAL A 164 9.02 -26.85 4.58
C VAL A 164 9.25 -28.27 4.05
N GLU A 165 8.18 -28.96 3.63
CA GLU A 165 8.28 -30.27 2.99
C GLU A 165 8.94 -30.16 1.61
N HIS A 166 8.61 -29.12 0.84
CA HIS A 166 9.12 -28.93 -0.52
C HIS A 166 10.60 -28.46 -0.58
N ILE A 167 11.04 -27.66 0.39
CA ILE A 167 12.41 -27.09 0.42
C ILE A 167 13.40 -27.95 1.23
N GLY A 168 12.91 -28.97 1.94
CA GLY A 168 13.72 -29.80 2.82
C GLY A 168 13.97 -29.08 4.14
N ARG A 169 13.67 -29.78 5.25
CA ARG A 169 13.74 -29.30 6.65
C ARG A 169 14.94 -28.39 6.93
N THR A 170 14.78 -27.08 6.81
CA THR A 170 15.67 -26.06 7.42
C THR A 170 14.93 -24.73 7.45
N LEU A 171 14.04 -24.51 8.43
CA LEU A 171 13.51 -23.18 8.77
C LEU A 171 12.88 -23.21 10.17
N ASP A 172 13.73 -23.30 11.20
CA ASP A 172 13.36 -23.12 12.62
C ASP A 172 13.25 -21.62 13.02
N LEU A 173 13.10 -20.69 12.07
CA LEU A 173 13.35 -19.26 12.34
C LEU A 173 12.14 -18.32 12.37
N ILE A 174 10.90 -18.83 12.36
CA ILE A 174 9.72 -17.95 12.48
C ILE A 174 8.89 -18.32 13.70
N SER A 175 9.41 -17.94 14.87
CA SER A 175 8.56 -17.59 16.01
C SER A 175 7.83 -16.27 15.69
N GLN A 176 6.66 -16.37 15.05
CA GLN A 176 5.57 -15.38 15.03
C GLN A 176 5.82 -14.06 14.26
N PRO A 177 4.81 -13.52 13.55
CA PRO A 177 3.55 -13.09 14.14
C PRO A 177 2.37 -13.84 13.55
N THR A 178 1.71 -14.64 14.37
CA THR A 178 0.30 -14.91 14.18
C THR A 178 -0.44 -13.74 14.80
N ILE A 179 -0.98 -12.83 13.98
CA ILE A 179 -1.86 -11.78 14.49
C ILE A 179 -3.16 -12.46 14.92
N GLN A 180 -3.33 -12.71 16.21
CA GLN A 180 -4.65 -13.01 16.76
C GLN A 180 -5.47 -11.72 16.73
N VAL A 181 -6.27 -11.52 15.68
CA VAL A 181 -7.30 -10.49 15.66
C VAL A 181 -8.40 -10.93 16.63
N SER A 182 -8.30 -10.47 17.88
CA SER A 182 -9.38 -10.62 18.85
C SER A 182 -10.47 -9.61 18.53
N CYS A 183 -11.50 -10.04 17.79
CA CYS A 183 -12.76 -9.32 17.74
C CYS A 183 -13.41 -9.44 19.13
N LYS A 184 -13.33 -8.38 19.93
CA LYS A 184 -14.24 -8.22 21.07
C LYS A 184 -15.60 -7.77 20.53
N SER A 185 -16.56 -8.69 20.57
CA SER A 185 -17.99 -8.44 20.43
C SER A 185 -18.53 -7.54 21.53
#